data_AF-A0A7X9DS06-F1
#
_entry.id   AF-A0A7X9DS06-F1
#
_cell.length_a   1.000
_cell.length_b   1.000
_cell.length_c   1.000
_cell.angle_alpha   90.00
_cell.angle_beta   90.00
_cell.angle_gamma   90.00
#
_symmetry.space_group_name_H-M   'P 1'
#
loop_
_entity.id
_entity.type
_entity.pdbx_description
1 polymer ?
#
loop_
_entity_poly.entity_id
_entity_poly.type
_entity_poly.pdbx_seq_one_letter_code
_entity_poly.pdbx_strand_id
1 'polypeptide(L)'
;MKKKILWSLFILTAAYNAFPQQLLHVEPFRIVCLNPSTQVKNQFKTNTCWSFSVISFLESELLRKSQDTFDLSEMYFVRNIYEKKAEKYSRMHGTISLSGGGVLNDVMDAIPAFGIVPEQVYPALRTGGTLQDHTFLDKTIKSFMEKIVTGQNAFTDTAWRTR
;
A
#
# COMPACT_ATOMS: atom_id res chain seq x y z
N MET A 1 10.78 -37.65 -44.75
CA MET A 1 11.82 -36.74 -44.21
C MET A 1 11.27 -35.65 -43.29
N LYS A 2 10.24 -34.88 -43.68
CA LYS A 2 9.69 -33.77 -42.86
C LYS A 2 9.27 -34.14 -41.42
N LYS A 3 8.63 -35.29 -41.22
CA LYS A 3 8.23 -35.76 -39.86
C LYS A 3 9.43 -36.05 -38.96
N LYS A 4 10.51 -36.65 -39.49
CA LYS A 4 11.72 -36.96 -38.70
C LYS A 4 12.41 -35.67 -38.22
N ILE A 5 12.43 -34.64 -39.09
CA ILE A 5 12.96 -33.31 -38.76
C ILE A 5 12.14 -32.64 -37.66
N LEU A 6 10.81 -32.75 -37.72
CA LEU A 6 9.91 -32.19 -36.70
C LEU A 6 10.11 -32.87 -35.33
N TRP A 7 10.26 -34.19 -35.31
CA TRP A 7 10.53 -34.95 -34.10
C TRP A 7 11.89 -34.62 -33.49
N SER A 8 12.94 -34.46 -34.31
CA SER A 8 14.24 -34.01 -33.81
C SER A 8 14.19 -32.59 -33.24
N LEU A 9 13.42 -31.68 -33.84
CA LEU A 9 13.26 -30.32 -33.32
C LEU A 9 12.48 -30.29 -32.00
N PHE A 10 11.46 -31.14 -31.87
CA PHE A 10 10.70 -31.30 -30.63
C PHE A 10 11.56 -31.89 -29.50
N ILE A 11 12.38 -32.89 -29.80
CA ILE A 11 13.32 -33.47 -28.82
C ILE A 11 14.36 -32.44 -28.39
N LEU A 12 14.88 -31.64 -29.32
CA LEU A 12 15.88 -30.60 -29.01
C LEU A 12 15.31 -29.50 -28.09
N THR A 13 14.07 -29.08 -28.35
CA THR A 13 13.39 -28.07 -27.54
C THR A 13 12.97 -28.59 -26.17
N ALA A 14 12.52 -29.85 -26.08
CA ALA A 14 12.25 -30.49 -24.80
C ALA A 14 13.53 -30.65 -23.96
N ALA A 15 14.65 -31.04 -24.57
CA ALA A 15 15.94 -31.17 -23.90
C ALA A 15 16.48 -29.82 -23.38
N TYR A 16 16.30 -28.73 -24.14
CA TYR A 16 16.71 -27.38 -23.70
C TYR A 16 15.95 -26.91 -22.45
N ASN A 17 14.66 -27.23 -22.35
CA ASN A 17 13.84 -26.90 -21.18
C ASN A 17 14.01 -27.88 -20.00
N ALA A 18 14.64 -29.03 -20.22
CA ALA A 18 14.90 -30.03 -19.18
C ALA A 18 16.20 -29.77 -18.40
N PHE A 19 17.02 -28.80 -18.81
CA PHE A 19 18.13 -28.32 -17.99
C PHE A 19 17.55 -27.52 -16.81
N PRO A 20 17.65 -28.01 -15.56
CA PRO A 20 17.26 -27.22 -14.41
C PRO A 20 18.13 -25.97 -14.39
N GLN A 21 17.50 -24.80 -14.21
CA GLN A 21 18.25 -23.58 -13.91
C GLN A 21 19.10 -23.86 -12.68
N GLN A 22 20.42 -23.79 -12.83
CA GLN A 22 21.34 -23.94 -11.71
C GLN A 22 20.96 -22.86 -10.69
N LEU A 23 20.58 -23.28 -9.48
CA LEU A 23 20.35 -22.37 -8.36
C LEU A 23 21.59 -21.50 -8.24
N LEU A 24 21.45 -20.22 -8.59
CA LEU A 24 22.49 -19.22 -8.40
C LEU A 24 22.92 -19.32 -6.94
N HIS A 25 24.14 -19.76 -6.70
CA HIS A 25 24.75 -19.73 -5.37
C HIS A 25 24.96 -18.25 -5.04
N VAL A 26 23.96 -17.62 -4.44
CA VAL A 26 24.06 -16.27 -3.92
C VAL A 26 24.87 -16.37 -2.65
N GLU A 27 26.12 -15.91 -2.69
CA GLU A 27 26.95 -15.76 -1.50
C GLU A 27 26.15 -15.01 -0.41
N PRO A 28 26.24 -15.41 0.87
CA PRO A 28 25.52 -14.73 1.93
C PRO A 28 25.95 -13.25 1.99
N PHE A 29 24.97 -12.35 2.10
CA PHE A 29 25.23 -10.92 2.18
C PHE A 29 26.07 -10.59 3.43
N ARG A 30 27.18 -9.87 3.25
CA ARG A 30 27.97 -9.30 4.34
C ARG A 30 27.50 -7.88 4.64
N ILE A 31 27.02 -7.64 5.86
CA ILE A 31 26.69 -6.30 6.34
C ILE A 31 28.00 -5.53 6.58
N VAL A 32 28.19 -4.43 5.84
CA VAL A 32 29.33 -3.51 6.04
C VAL A 32 28.98 -2.43 7.06
N CYS A 33 27.75 -1.92 7.03
CA CYS A 33 27.23 -0.92 7.94
C CYS A 33 25.74 -1.19 8.16
N LEU A 34 25.29 -1.08 9.41
CA LEU A 34 23.88 -1.20 9.81
C LEU A 34 23.56 -0.06 10.77
N ASN A 35 22.68 0.84 10.34
CA ASN A 35 22.18 1.90 11.21
C ASN A 35 21.09 1.33 12.14
N PRO A 36 20.97 1.84 13.37
CA PRO A 36 19.90 1.44 14.27
C PRO A 36 18.51 1.74 13.67
N SER A 37 17.59 0.79 13.84
CA SER A 37 16.18 0.92 13.47
C SER A 37 15.30 0.23 14.50
N THR A 38 14.00 0.53 14.49
CA THR A 38 13.00 -0.20 15.26
C THR A 38 12.74 -1.60 14.67
N GLN A 39 11.87 -2.36 15.35
CA GLN A 39 11.50 -3.71 14.95
C GLN A 39 10.77 -3.72 13.60
N VAL A 40 10.89 -4.85 12.89
CA VAL A 40 10.19 -5.04 11.61
C VAL A 40 8.69 -5.14 11.85
N LYS A 41 7.92 -4.28 11.15
CA LYS A 41 6.47 -4.22 11.22
C LYS A 41 5.81 -4.98 10.07
N ASN A 42 4.54 -5.36 10.24
CA ASN A 42 3.78 -6.14 9.24
C ASN A 42 2.50 -5.42 8.80
N GLN A 43 2.52 -4.85 7.60
CA GLN A 43 1.36 -4.17 7.01
C GLN A 43 0.23 -5.12 6.57
N PHE A 44 0.52 -6.40 6.37
CA PHE A 44 -0.41 -7.40 5.81
C PHE A 44 -1.18 -6.88 4.57
N LYS A 45 -2.50 -7.03 4.53
CA LYS A 45 -3.35 -6.80 3.34
C LYS A 45 -3.98 -5.41 3.34
N THR A 46 -3.14 -4.38 3.43
CA THR A 46 -3.59 -2.97 3.57
C THR A 46 -3.17 -2.06 2.43
N ASN A 47 -2.13 -2.43 1.65
CA ASN A 47 -1.48 -1.56 0.65
C ASN A 47 -0.87 -0.26 1.22
N THR A 48 -0.54 -0.23 2.51
CA THR A 48 -0.07 1.00 3.20
C THR A 48 1.45 1.05 3.41
N CYS A 49 2.24 0.44 2.53
CA CYS A 49 3.71 0.41 2.65
C CYS A 49 4.32 1.81 2.80
N TRP A 50 3.72 2.81 2.15
CA TRP A 50 4.09 4.22 2.24
C TRP A 50 3.99 4.79 3.67
N SER A 51 3.04 4.32 4.49
CA SER A 51 2.92 4.74 5.88
C SER A 51 3.91 3.99 6.77
N PHE A 52 4.01 2.67 6.60
CA PHE A 52 4.95 1.82 7.35
C PHE A 52 6.42 2.21 7.11
N SER A 53 6.79 2.49 5.86
CA SER A 53 8.17 2.86 5.52
C SER A 53 8.56 4.22 6.05
N VAL A 54 7.65 5.22 5.98
CA VAL A 54 7.93 6.55 6.51
C VAL A 54 7.97 6.53 8.03
N ILE A 55 7.10 5.78 8.70
CA ILE A 55 7.17 5.66 10.15
C ILE A 55 8.45 4.96 10.59
N SER A 56 8.84 3.86 9.94
CA SER A 56 10.12 3.22 10.25
C SER A 56 11.30 4.18 10.07
N PHE A 57 11.26 5.04 9.05
CA PHE A 57 12.23 6.12 8.88
C PHE A 57 12.19 7.15 10.00
N LEU A 58 11.00 7.64 10.39
CA LEU A 58 10.82 8.61 11.47
C LEU A 58 11.28 8.05 12.82
N GLU A 59 10.92 6.80 13.14
CA GLU A 59 11.37 6.11 14.34
C GLU A 59 12.89 5.96 14.37
N SER A 60 13.51 5.66 13.23
CA SER A 60 14.97 5.60 13.12
C SER A 60 15.62 6.98 13.32
N GLU A 61 15.01 8.06 12.81
CA GLU A 61 15.49 9.43 13.06
C GLU A 61 15.28 9.88 14.51
N LEU A 62 14.19 9.46 15.14
CA LEU A 62 13.95 9.70 16.57
C LEU A 62 14.98 8.95 17.41
N LEU A 63 15.25 7.68 17.09
CA LEU A 63 16.29 6.90 17.73
C LEU A 63 17.67 7.56 17.59
N ARG A 64 17.99 8.05 16.38
CA ARG A 64 19.25 8.77 16.11
C ARG A 64 19.41 10.05 16.93
N LYS A 65 18.32 10.79 17.17
CA LYS A 65 18.35 12.11 17.82
C LYS A 65 18.16 12.05 19.34
N SER A 66 17.27 11.19 19.82
CA SER A 66 16.83 11.13 21.22
C SER A 66 17.46 9.99 22.00
N GLN A 67 18.02 8.98 21.30
CA GLN A 67 18.45 7.70 21.88
C GLN A 67 17.30 6.92 22.53
N ASP A 68 16.06 7.27 22.21
CA ASP A 68 14.86 6.59 22.69
C ASP A 68 14.10 5.95 21.52
N THR A 69 13.34 4.91 21.85
CA THR A 69 12.56 4.13 20.89
C THR A 69 11.09 4.50 21.00
N PHE A 70 10.46 4.77 19.86
CA PHE A 70 9.04 5.08 19.79
C PHE A 70 8.35 4.09 18.86
N ASP A 71 7.15 3.67 19.23
CA ASP A 71 6.26 2.88 18.37
C ASP A 71 5.08 3.78 17.95
N LEU A 72 5.15 4.27 16.72
CA LEU A 72 4.22 5.26 16.17
C LEU A 72 3.14 4.55 15.35
N SER A 73 1.91 5.07 15.39
CA SER A 73 0.79 4.46 14.70
C SER A 73 0.80 4.74 13.20
N GLU A 74 0.99 3.70 12.38
CA GLU A 74 0.77 3.79 10.94
C GLU A 74 -0.68 4.07 10.60
N MET A 75 -1.59 3.40 11.30
CA MET A 75 -3.00 3.48 10.96
C MET A 75 -3.63 4.83 11.27
N TYR A 76 -3.02 5.62 12.17
CA TYR A 76 -3.45 6.99 12.40
C TYR A 76 -3.28 7.84 11.15
N PHE A 77 -2.12 7.75 10.49
CA PHE A 77 -1.87 8.46 9.23
C PHE A 77 -2.76 7.91 8.10
N VAL A 78 -2.87 6.59 7.99
CA VAL A 78 -3.72 5.95 6.97
C VAL A 78 -5.16 6.45 7.10
N ARG A 79 -5.73 6.47 8.31
CA ARG A 79 -7.09 6.98 8.57
C ARG A 79 -7.25 8.41 8.05
N ASN A 80 -6.38 9.33 8.46
CA ASN A 80 -6.48 10.75 8.09
C ASN A 80 -6.29 10.97 6.59
N ILE A 81 -5.41 10.19 5.95
CA ILE A 81 -5.13 10.31 4.52
C ILE A 81 -6.23 9.71 3.65
N TYR A 82 -6.91 8.66 4.10
CA TYR A 82 -8.09 8.15 3.39
C TYR A 82 -9.19 9.22 3.29
N GLU A 83 -9.43 9.98 4.37
CA GLU A 83 -10.39 11.10 4.34
C GLU A 83 -9.99 12.16 3.30
N LYS A 84 -8.69 12.55 3.28
CA LYS A 84 -8.19 13.51 2.29
C LYS A 84 -8.19 12.99 0.85
N LYS A 85 -7.92 11.70 0.65
CA LYS A 85 -8.02 11.04 -0.66
C LYS A 85 -9.46 10.99 -1.15
N ALA A 86 -10.41 10.70 -0.28
CA ALA A 86 -11.84 10.73 -0.63
C ALA A 86 -12.29 12.15 -1.01
N GLU A 87 -11.91 13.17 -0.23
CA GLU A 87 -12.19 14.57 -0.55
C GLU A 87 -11.61 14.96 -1.92
N LYS A 88 -10.33 14.64 -2.15
CA LYS A 88 -9.66 14.89 -3.43
C LYS A 88 -10.33 14.13 -4.58
N TYR A 89 -10.70 12.87 -4.36
CA TYR A 89 -11.40 12.05 -5.34
C TYR A 89 -12.73 12.70 -5.77
N SER A 90 -13.49 13.23 -4.81
CA SER A 90 -14.72 13.98 -5.10
C SER A 90 -14.44 15.27 -5.88
N ARG A 91 -13.48 16.09 -5.43
CA ARG A 91 -13.11 17.36 -6.09
C ARG A 91 -12.60 17.16 -7.52
N MET A 92 -11.95 16.03 -7.78
CA MET A 92 -11.44 15.66 -9.09
C MET A 92 -12.47 14.88 -9.92
N HIS A 93 -13.76 14.90 -9.54
CA HIS A 93 -14.84 14.21 -10.25
C HIS A 93 -14.55 12.73 -10.53
N GLY A 94 -13.89 12.08 -9.58
CA GLY A 94 -13.58 10.65 -9.63
C GLY A 94 -12.51 10.23 -10.63
N THR A 95 -11.77 11.18 -11.21
CA THR A 95 -10.73 10.93 -12.24
C THR A 95 -9.40 10.44 -11.68
N ILE A 96 -9.17 10.58 -10.37
CA ILE A 96 -7.96 10.10 -9.70
C ILE A 96 -8.20 8.73 -9.06
N SER A 97 -7.12 8.03 -8.70
CA SER A 97 -7.22 6.78 -7.94
C SER A 97 -7.71 7.03 -6.50
N LEU A 98 -8.50 6.08 -5.98
CA LEU A 98 -8.90 6.02 -4.58
C LEU A 98 -8.77 4.56 -4.12
N SER A 99 -7.67 4.29 -3.43
CA SER A 99 -7.28 2.98 -2.89
C SER A 99 -6.35 3.18 -1.69
N GLY A 100 -5.92 2.09 -1.02
CA GLY A 100 -5.01 2.18 0.12
C GLY A 100 -3.57 2.61 -0.17
N GLY A 101 -3.19 2.69 -1.45
CA GLY A 101 -1.87 3.17 -1.86
C GLY A 101 -1.67 4.66 -1.56
N GLY A 102 -0.42 5.08 -1.41
CA GLY A 102 -0.03 6.43 -1.05
C GLY A 102 1.45 6.69 -1.29
N VAL A 103 1.90 7.87 -0.90
CA VAL A 103 3.27 8.34 -1.12
C VAL A 103 3.87 8.93 0.15
N LEU A 104 5.18 9.15 0.15
CA LEU A 104 5.92 9.67 1.32
C LEU A 104 5.33 10.99 1.85
N ASN A 105 4.97 11.90 0.94
CA ASN A 105 4.40 13.20 1.28
C ASN A 105 3.06 13.08 2.02
N ASP A 106 2.30 12.00 1.80
CA ASP A 106 1.03 11.79 2.53
C ASP A 106 1.28 11.76 4.05
N VAL A 107 2.39 11.16 4.52
CA VAL A 107 2.73 11.16 5.95
C VAL A 107 3.37 12.48 6.37
N MET A 108 4.32 12.99 5.58
CA MET A 108 5.06 14.20 5.95
C MET A 108 4.17 15.45 6.03
N ASP A 109 3.16 15.56 5.17
CA ASP A 109 2.17 16.64 5.18
C ASP A 109 1.12 16.42 6.28
N ALA A 110 0.87 15.17 6.68
CA ALA A 110 -0.08 14.84 7.74
C ALA A 110 0.44 15.20 9.14
N ILE A 111 1.75 15.11 9.39
CA ILE A 111 2.34 15.45 10.70
C ILE A 111 1.98 16.87 11.16
N PRO A 112 2.18 17.94 10.37
CA PRO A 112 1.80 19.29 10.81
C PRO A 112 0.27 19.50 10.83
N ALA A 113 -0.51 18.72 10.07
CA ALA A 113 -1.96 18.88 9.98
C ALA A 113 -2.74 18.14 11.07
N PHE A 114 -2.27 16.96 11.47
CA PHE A 114 -2.98 16.04 12.37
C PHE A 114 -2.14 15.63 13.58
N GLY A 115 -0.85 15.96 13.60
CA GLY A 115 0.07 15.48 14.61
C GLY A 115 0.46 14.02 14.40
N ILE A 116 0.99 13.43 15.47
CA ILE A 116 1.44 12.05 15.52
C ILE A 116 1.01 11.42 16.84
N VAL A 117 0.68 10.13 16.81
CA VAL A 117 0.25 9.39 18.01
C VAL A 117 1.02 8.07 18.11
N PRO A 118 1.26 7.57 19.33
CA PRO A 118 1.84 6.25 19.50
C PRO A 118 0.86 5.14 19.13
N GLU A 119 1.36 3.95 18.78
CA GLU A 119 0.57 2.79 18.36
C GLU A 119 -0.51 2.41 19.38
N GLN A 120 -0.22 2.53 20.68
CA GLN A 120 -1.18 2.29 21.76
C GLN A 120 -2.44 3.18 21.72
N VAL A 121 -2.37 4.37 21.12
CA VAL A 121 -3.51 5.30 21.01
C VAL A 121 -4.39 4.96 19.81
N TYR A 122 -3.80 4.50 18.72
CA TYR A 122 -4.53 4.11 17.52
C TYR A 122 -3.94 2.81 16.95
N PRO A 123 -4.29 1.66 17.52
CA PRO A 123 -3.66 0.41 17.14
C PRO A 123 -4.07 0.02 15.72
N ALA A 124 -3.10 -0.58 15.03
CA ALA A 124 -3.25 -1.32 13.78
C ALA A 124 -4.46 -2.26 13.80
N LEU A 125 -4.59 -3.05 14.86
CA LEU A 125 -5.58 -4.11 14.95
C LEU A 125 -6.94 -3.55 15.40
N ARG A 126 -7.91 -3.45 14.48
CA ARG A 126 -9.33 -3.28 14.84
C ARG A 126 -10.03 -4.64 14.91
N THR A 127 -10.84 -4.80 15.95
CA THR A 127 -11.64 -5.96 16.39
C THR A 127 -11.93 -7.03 15.33
N GLY A 128 -11.42 -8.25 15.57
CA GLY A 128 -11.92 -9.49 14.96
C GLY A 128 -10.88 -10.37 14.24
N GLY A 129 -9.68 -9.84 13.93
CA GLY A 129 -8.63 -10.57 13.21
C GLY A 129 -7.25 -10.43 13.84
N THR A 130 -6.31 -11.31 13.44
CA THR A 130 -4.92 -11.32 13.91
C THR A 130 -4.01 -10.35 13.15
N LEU A 131 -4.42 -9.91 11.95
CA LEU A 131 -3.69 -8.98 11.08
C LEU A 131 -4.66 -8.07 10.32
N GLN A 132 -4.17 -6.92 9.88
CA GLN A 132 -4.98 -5.91 9.19
C GLN A 132 -5.30 -6.24 7.74
N ASP A 133 -6.59 -6.24 7.38
CA ASP A 133 -7.05 -6.43 6.01
C ASP A 133 -8.00 -5.29 5.60
N HIS A 134 -7.54 -4.43 4.68
CA HIS A 134 -8.32 -3.31 4.15
C HIS A 134 -9.02 -3.65 2.83
N THR A 135 -9.01 -4.91 2.37
CA THR A 135 -9.65 -5.29 1.11
C THR A 135 -11.13 -4.89 1.07
N PHE A 136 -11.84 -5.08 2.17
CA PHE A 136 -13.24 -4.68 2.28
C PHE A 136 -13.40 -3.16 2.46
N LEU A 137 -12.53 -2.53 3.25
CA LEU A 137 -12.53 -1.09 3.50
C LEU A 137 -12.34 -0.30 2.20
N ASP A 138 -11.32 -0.67 1.42
CA ASP A 138 -10.97 -0.03 0.14
C ASP A 138 -12.13 -0.07 -0.85
N LYS A 139 -12.74 -1.26 -1.01
CA LYS A 139 -13.92 -1.44 -1.87
C LYS A 139 -15.09 -0.59 -1.39
N THR A 140 -15.35 -0.60 -0.08
CA THR A 140 -16.47 0.14 0.51
C THR A 140 -16.33 1.64 0.29
N ILE A 141 -15.16 2.21 0.60
CA ILE A 141 -14.89 3.63 0.43
C ILE A 141 -14.95 4.02 -1.05
N LYS A 142 -14.34 3.22 -1.93
CA LYS A 142 -14.37 3.46 -3.38
C LYS A 142 -15.80 3.49 -3.92
N SER A 143 -16.59 2.47 -3.64
CA SER A 143 -17.98 2.39 -4.12
C SER A 143 -18.87 3.48 -3.53
N PHE A 144 -18.65 3.87 -2.27
CA PHE A 144 -19.38 4.98 -1.65
C PHE A 144 -19.06 6.31 -2.35
N MET A 145 -17.78 6.61 -2.55
CA MET A 145 -17.36 7.87 -3.18
C MET A 145 -17.73 7.93 -4.67
N GLU A 146 -17.69 6.81 -5.39
CA GLU A 146 -18.16 6.73 -6.77
C GLU A 146 -19.65 7.07 -6.90
N LYS A 147 -20.49 6.62 -5.95
CA LYS A 147 -21.90 7.00 -5.92
C LYS A 147 -22.10 8.49 -5.68
N ILE A 148 -21.29 9.10 -4.81
CA ILE A 148 -21.34 10.55 -4.57
C ILE A 148 -20.97 11.32 -5.84
N VAL A 149 -19.86 10.96 -6.49
CA VAL A 149 -19.38 11.64 -7.70
C VAL A 149 -20.36 11.47 -8.87
N THR A 150 -20.89 10.27 -9.09
CA THR A 150 -21.87 10.03 -10.16
C THR A 150 -23.23 10.66 -9.84
N GLY A 151 -23.63 10.70 -8.56
CA GLY A 151 -24.83 11.39 -8.08
C GLY A 151 -24.74 12.92 -8.19
N GLN A 152 -23.54 13.53 -8.14
CA GLN A 152 -23.37 14.95 -8.46
C GLN A 152 -23.79 15.28 -9.91
N ASN A 153 -23.57 14.36 -10.85
CA ASN A 153 -24.09 14.52 -12.22
C ASN A 153 -25.61 14.37 -12.27
N ALA A 154 -26.24 13.62 -11.35
CA ALA A 154 -27.70 13.52 -11.26
C ALA A 154 -28.36 14.84 -10.83
N PHE A 155 -27.65 15.74 -10.14
CA PHE A 155 -28.14 17.10 -9.85
C PHE A 155 -28.16 18.02 -11.08
N THR A 156 -27.55 17.62 -12.20
CA THR A 156 -27.66 18.33 -13.47
C THR A 156 -28.84 17.86 -14.32
N ASP A 157 -29.47 16.74 -13.95
CA ASP A 157 -30.73 16.34 -14.55
C ASP A 157 -31.80 17.36 -14.15
N THR A 158 -32.45 17.97 -15.14
CA THR A 158 -33.53 18.94 -14.92
C THR A 158 -34.90 18.27 -14.88
N ALA A 159 -34.99 16.94 -15.04
CA ALA A 159 -36.24 16.20 -15.00
C ALA A 159 -37.01 16.34 -13.67
N TRP A 160 -36.32 16.63 -12.56
CA TRP A 160 -36.97 16.93 -11.28
C TRP A 160 -37.54 18.37 -11.21
N ARG A 161 -37.12 19.26 -12.10
CA ARG A 161 -37.74 20.58 -12.34
C ARG A 161 -38.86 20.43 -13.36
N THR A 162 -39.89 19.67 -13.04
CA THR A 162 -41.16 19.78 -13.76
C THR A 162 -41.73 21.20 -13.60
N ARG A 163 -42.36 21.69 -14.68
CA ARG A 163 -42.87 23.06 -14.88
C ARG A 163 -43.74 23.59 -13.75
#